data_AF-A0A7S2I8V7-F1
#
_entry.id   AF-A0A7S2I8V7-F1
#
_cell.length_a   1.000
_cell.length_b   1.000
_cell.length_c   1.000
_cell.angle_alpha   90.00
_cell.angle_beta   90.00
_cell.angle_gamma   90.00
#
_symmetry.space_group_name_H-M   'P 1'
#
loop_
_entity.id
_entity.type
_entity.pdbx_description
1 polymer ?
#
loop_
_entity_poly.entity_id
_entity_poly.type
_entity_poly.pdbx_seq_one_letter_code
_entity_poly.pdbx_strand_id
1 'polypeptide(L)'
;GGPPYRAKIQVNGIVEFQVFRGRDWRQRFHPSAWGGKICGPSSGQGQNWHVETPMGCKWIKVTWDPRGHKSLRWRLISHNDRVMEDPRPKQSAPDLPKVVTSARSTPPPR
;
A
#
# COMPACT_ATOMS: atom_id res chain seq x y z
N GLY A 1 -11.92 -0.84 -20.99
CA GLY A 1 -11.14 -1.40 -19.87
C GLY A 1 -12.09 -2.13 -18.92
N GLY A 2 -11.74 -3.35 -18.50
CA GLY A 2 -12.60 -4.20 -17.67
C GLY A 2 -12.88 -3.65 -16.25
N PRO A 3 -13.73 -4.34 -15.48
CA PRO A 3 -14.00 -3.97 -14.08
C PRO A 3 -12.75 -4.15 -13.19
N PRO A 4 -12.72 -3.52 -12.01
CA PRO A 4 -11.69 -3.79 -11.00
C PRO A 4 -11.65 -5.27 -10.60
N TYR A 5 -10.47 -5.77 -10.28
CA TYR A 5 -10.25 -7.12 -9.77
C TYR A 5 -10.47 -7.16 -8.26
N ARG A 6 -10.99 -8.28 -7.75
CA ARG A 6 -11.28 -8.46 -6.32
C ARG A 6 -10.76 -9.78 -5.81
N ALA A 7 -10.22 -9.78 -4.60
CA ALA A 7 -9.79 -10.98 -3.89
C ALA A 7 -10.25 -10.92 -2.42
N LYS A 8 -10.60 -12.08 -1.86
CA LYS A 8 -10.87 -12.25 -0.42
C LYS A 8 -9.75 -13.15 0.13
N ILE A 9 -8.97 -12.62 1.06
CA ILE A 9 -7.82 -13.32 1.66
C ILE A 9 -8.16 -13.57 3.13
N GLN A 10 -8.03 -14.82 3.58
CA GLN A 10 -8.17 -15.16 5.00
C GLN A 10 -6.95 -14.65 5.75
N VAL A 11 -7.16 -14.08 6.93
CA VAL A 11 -6.06 -13.48 7.71
C VAL A 11 -6.08 -13.97 9.15
N ASN A 12 -4.90 -13.96 9.77
CA ASN A 12 -4.71 -14.20 11.19
C ASN A 12 -3.56 -13.30 11.70
N GLY A 13 -3.87 -12.02 11.96
CA GLY A 13 -2.88 -11.02 12.35
C GLY A 13 -2.33 -10.23 11.17
N ILE A 14 -1.12 -10.55 10.70
CA ILE A 14 -0.47 -9.81 9.62
C ILE A 14 -0.70 -10.51 8.29
N VAL A 15 -0.99 -9.73 7.24
CA VAL A 15 -1.02 -10.22 5.87
C VAL A 15 -0.09 -9.42 4.97
N GLU A 16 0.71 -10.16 4.22
CA GLU A 16 1.51 -9.63 3.12
C GLU A 16 1.00 -10.18 1.81
N PHE A 17 0.86 -9.31 0.81
CA PHE A 17 0.43 -9.74 -0.52
C PHE A 17 1.03 -8.88 -1.63
N GLN A 18 0.98 -9.42 -2.85
CA GLN A 18 1.39 -8.76 -4.08
C GLN A 18 0.32 -8.96 -5.17
N VAL A 19 0.33 -8.09 -6.17
CA VAL A 19 -0.59 -8.14 -7.32
C VAL A 19 0.25 -8.41 -8.56
N PHE A 20 -0.06 -9.51 -9.25
CA PHE A 20 0.63 -9.94 -10.47
C PHE A 20 -0.22 -9.66 -11.70
N ARG A 21 0.43 -9.23 -12.79
CA ARG A 21 -0.19 -9.22 -14.12
C ARG A 21 -0.05 -10.59 -14.74
N GLY A 22 -1.14 -11.18 -15.21
CA GLY A 22 -1.11 -12.43 -15.98
C GLY A 22 -0.53 -13.64 -15.23
N ARG A 23 -0.59 -13.66 -13.89
CA ARG A 23 0.07 -14.68 -13.03
C ARG A 23 1.58 -14.75 -13.22
N ASP A 24 2.20 -13.71 -13.78
CA ASP A 24 3.64 -13.61 -13.96
C ASP A 24 4.28 -12.88 -12.77
N TRP A 25 5.09 -13.61 -12.00
CA TRP A 25 5.82 -13.08 -10.86
C TRP A 25 6.80 -11.95 -11.21
N ARG A 26 7.27 -11.91 -12.47
CA ARG A 26 8.15 -10.86 -12.99
C ARG A 26 7.38 -9.58 -13.35
N GLN A 27 6.06 -9.62 -13.33
CA GLN A 27 5.18 -8.47 -13.61
C GLN A 27 4.31 -8.17 -12.40
N ARG A 28 4.96 -7.78 -11.31
CA ARG A 28 4.30 -7.42 -10.05
C ARG A 28 4.18 -5.92 -9.87
N PHE A 29 3.04 -5.54 -9.32
CA PHE A 29 2.80 -4.20 -8.81
C PHE A 29 3.16 -4.16 -7.34
N HIS A 30 3.60 -2.99 -6.87
CA HIS A 30 4.05 -2.80 -5.50
C HIS A 30 3.86 -1.34 -5.05
N PRO A 31 3.77 -1.06 -3.74
CA PRO A 31 3.77 0.31 -3.25
C PRO A 31 5.12 0.98 -3.53
N SER A 32 5.11 2.29 -3.76
CA SER A 32 6.32 3.12 -3.74
C SER A 32 6.92 3.11 -2.33
N ALA A 33 8.26 3.16 -2.23
CA ALA A 33 8.97 3.32 -0.96
C ALA A 33 8.54 4.59 -0.20
N TRP A 34 8.17 5.65 -0.92
CA TRP A 34 7.71 6.93 -0.37
C TRP A 34 6.18 6.98 -0.15
N GLY A 35 5.47 5.86 -0.33
CA GLY A 35 4.02 5.81 -0.25
C GLY A 35 3.31 6.51 -1.42
N GLY A 36 1.97 6.52 -1.38
CA GLY A 36 1.10 7.32 -2.26
C GLY A 36 1.03 6.93 -3.74
N LYS A 37 1.96 6.13 -4.27
CA LYS A 37 1.98 5.68 -5.67
C LYS A 37 2.17 4.17 -5.77
N ILE A 38 1.56 3.58 -6.80
CA ILE A 38 1.73 2.16 -7.15
C ILE A 38 2.68 2.05 -8.34
N CYS A 39 3.78 1.35 -8.11
CA CYS A 39 4.87 1.13 -9.05
C CYS A 39 4.70 -0.22 -9.78
N GLY A 40 5.52 -0.42 -10.82
CA GLY A 40 5.47 -1.59 -11.68
C GLY A 40 4.43 -1.49 -12.83
N PRO A 41 4.21 -2.58 -13.58
CA PRO A 41 4.71 -3.92 -13.31
C PRO A 41 6.23 -4.01 -13.51
N SER A 42 6.95 -4.63 -12.57
CA SER A 42 8.40 -4.85 -12.66
C SER A 42 8.82 -6.14 -11.95
N SER A 43 10.08 -6.55 -12.12
CA SER A 43 10.68 -7.69 -11.41
C SER A 43 11.22 -7.33 -10.03
N GLY A 44 11.02 -6.10 -9.53
CA GLY A 44 11.57 -5.62 -8.26
C GLY A 44 11.15 -6.48 -7.05
N GLN A 45 12.12 -6.92 -6.24
CA GLN A 45 11.88 -7.74 -5.05
C GLN A 45 11.54 -6.88 -3.81
N GLY A 46 10.93 -7.50 -2.79
CA GLY A 46 10.86 -6.97 -1.42
C GLY A 46 9.81 -5.90 -1.13
N GLN A 47 8.91 -5.58 -2.07
CA GLN A 47 7.91 -4.53 -1.89
C GLN A 47 6.50 -5.14 -1.87
N ASN A 48 6.12 -5.73 -0.73
CA ASN A 48 4.78 -6.26 -0.48
C ASN A 48 3.87 -5.18 0.09
N TRP A 49 2.57 -5.29 -0.14
CA TRP A 49 1.62 -4.59 0.74
C TRP A 49 1.56 -5.32 2.06
N HIS A 50 1.74 -4.56 3.14
CA HIS A 50 1.67 -5.06 4.50
C HIS A 50 0.43 -4.49 5.19
N VAL A 51 -0.44 -5.38 5.65
CA VAL A 51 -1.68 -5.01 6.34
C VAL A 51 -1.71 -5.74 7.68
N GLU A 52 -1.57 -4.96 8.75
CA GLU A 52 -1.88 -5.42 10.09
C GLU A 52 -3.39 -5.47 10.25
N THR A 53 -3.91 -6.58 10.77
CA THR A 53 -5.34 -6.74 10.99
C THR A 53 -5.64 -6.80 12.49
N PRO A 54 -6.67 -6.08 12.97
CA PRO A 54 -7.04 -6.09 14.36
C PRO A 54 -7.60 -7.46 14.78
N MET A 55 -7.59 -7.72 16.08
CA MET A 55 -8.20 -8.91 16.65
C MET A 55 -9.66 -9.03 16.19
N GLY A 56 -10.06 -10.24 15.79
CA GLY A 56 -11.41 -10.51 15.28
C GLY A 56 -11.61 -10.25 13.78
N CYS A 57 -10.61 -9.72 13.07
CA CYS A 57 -10.57 -9.71 11.61
C CYS A 57 -10.37 -11.13 11.08
N LYS A 58 -11.23 -11.56 10.15
CA LYS A 58 -11.17 -12.89 9.53
C LYS A 58 -10.73 -12.82 8.07
N TRP A 59 -11.07 -11.72 7.38
CA TRP A 59 -10.77 -11.57 5.97
C TRP A 59 -10.33 -10.15 5.62
N ILE A 60 -9.50 -10.04 4.58
CA ILE A 60 -9.33 -8.79 3.83
C ILE A 60 -9.97 -8.93 2.44
N LYS A 61 -10.75 -7.92 2.04
CA LYS A 61 -11.28 -7.80 0.67
C LYS A 61 -10.45 -6.77 -0.08
N VAL A 62 -9.58 -7.23 -0.97
CA VAL A 62 -8.72 -6.39 -1.81
C VAL A 62 -9.46 -6.03 -3.10
N THR A 63 -9.40 -4.77 -3.49
CA THR A 63 -9.88 -4.26 -4.78
C THR A 63 -8.73 -3.59 -5.51
N TRP A 64 -8.41 -4.11 -6.69
CA TRP A 64 -7.35 -3.61 -7.56
C TRP A 64 -7.96 -3.02 -8.84
N ASP A 65 -7.67 -1.76 -9.10
CA ASP A 65 -8.02 -1.08 -10.34
C ASP A 65 -6.73 -0.71 -11.10
N PRO A 66 -6.40 -1.39 -12.22
CA PRO A 66 -5.20 -1.08 -13.00
C PRO A 66 -5.39 0.11 -13.95
N ARG A 67 -6.57 0.73 -14.00
CA ARG A 67 -6.88 1.81 -14.96
C ARG A 67 -6.39 3.16 -14.44
N GLY A 68 -6.06 4.06 -15.37
CA GLY A 68 -5.63 5.43 -15.05
C GLY A 68 -4.47 5.46 -14.06
N HIS A 69 -4.65 6.17 -12.94
CA HIS A 69 -3.64 6.33 -11.89
C HIS A 69 -3.30 5.06 -11.10
N LYS A 70 -3.97 3.93 -11.37
CA LYS A 70 -3.93 2.67 -10.60
C LYS A 70 -4.33 2.87 -9.14
N SER A 71 -5.18 2.01 -8.62
CA SER A 71 -5.53 2.07 -7.20
C SER A 71 -5.67 0.68 -6.60
N LEU A 72 -5.21 0.56 -5.35
CA LEU A 72 -5.39 -0.61 -4.53
C LEU A 72 -6.03 -0.17 -3.23
N ARG A 73 -7.14 -0.81 -2.88
CA ARG A 73 -7.86 -0.56 -1.63
C ARG A 73 -8.20 -1.89 -0.99
N TRP A 74 -8.29 -1.92 0.33
CA TRP A 74 -8.78 -3.10 1.05
C TRP A 74 -9.82 -2.70 2.09
N ARG A 75 -10.64 -3.67 2.47
CA ARG A 75 -11.53 -3.58 3.63
C ARG A 75 -11.28 -4.76 4.55
N LEU A 76 -11.25 -4.49 5.84
CA LEU A 76 -11.13 -5.49 6.90
C LEU A 76 -12.54 -6.04 7.19
N ILE A 77 -12.67 -7.35 7.31
CA ILE A 77 -13.95 -8.03 7.47
C ILE A 77 -13.88 -8.97 8.67
N SER A 78 -14.83 -8.85 9.59
CA SER A 78 -14.90 -9.70 10.79
C SER A 78 -15.42 -11.11 10.46
N HIS A 79 -15.43 -11.97 11.48
CA HIS A 79 -16.01 -13.31 11.39
C HIS A 79 -17.50 -13.34 11.03
N ASN A 80 -18.24 -12.27 11.34
CA ASN A 80 -19.67 -12.09 11.02
C ASN A 80 -19.88 -11.29 9.73
N ASP A 81 -18.89 -11.27 8.82
CA ASP A 81 -18.89 -10.56 7.54
C ASP A 81 -19.15 -9.04 7.62
N ARG A 82 -18.99 -8.42 8.80
CA ARG A 82 -19.09 -6.96 8.98
C ARG A 82 -17.80 -6.28 8.55
N VAL A 83 -17.93 -5.14 7.87
CA VAL A 83 -16.78 -4.26 7.59
C VAL A 83 -16.30 -3.68 8.91
N MET A 84 -15.02 -3.87 9.19
CA MET A 84 -14.35 -3.26 10.34
C MET A 84 -13.74 -1.94 9.90
N GLU A 85 -13.74 -0.95 10.79
CA GLU A 85 -12.94 0.25 10.61
C GLU A 85 -11.46 -0.13 10.67
N ASP A 86 -10.63 0.45 9.80
CA ASP A 86 -9.18 0.32 9.94
C ASP A 86 -8.80 1.16 11.17
N PRO A 87 -8.29 0.55 12.25
CA PRO A 87 -7.92 1.30 13.45
C PRO A 87 -6.72 2.22 13.22
N ARG A 88 -6.01 2.08 12.09
CA ARG A 88 -4.93 2.99 11.73
C ARG A 88 -5.52 4.27 11.13
N PRO A 89 -5.01 5.46 11.51
CA PRO A 89 -5.37 6.69 10.82
C PRO A 89 -5.13 6.51 9.32
N LYS A 90 -6.10 6.91 8.49
CA LYS A 90 -6.05 6.87 7.02
C LYS A 90 -4.68 7.38 6.59
N GLN A 91 -3.78 6.47 6.18
CA GLN A 91 -2.37 6.73 5.84
C GLN A 91 -2.03 8.22 5.86
N SER A 92 -1.61 8.71 7.02
CA SER A 92 -0.97 10.01 7.10
C SER A 92 0.08 10.04 6.00
N ALA A 93 0.11 11.10 5.20
CA ALA A 93 1.22 11.35 4.30
C ALA A 93 2.53 11.03 5.02
N PRO A 94 3.56 10.48 4.35
CA PRO A 94 4.85 10.31 5.01
C PRO A 94 5.19 11.64 5.67
N ASP A 95 5.53 11.60 6.96
CA ASP A 95 6.16 12.74 7.62
C ASP A 95 7.36 13.11 6.75
N LEU A 96 7.17 14.11 5.89
CA LEU A 96 8.27 14.78 5.23
C LEU A 96 9.19 15.19 6.38
N PRO A 97 10.48 14.82 6.36
CA PRO A 97 11.41 15.40 7.31
C PRO A 97 11.21 16.91 7.19
N LYS A 98 10.86 17.57 8.29
CA LYS A 98 10.94 19.02 8.38
C LYS A 98 12.40 19.34 8.06
N VAL A 99 12.68 19.69 6.82
CA VAL A 99 13.98 20.20 6.41
C VAL A 99 14.19 21.43 7.27
N VAL A 100 14.96 21.26 8.35
CA VAL A 100 15.59 22.36 9.04
C VAL A 100 16.69 22.80 8.09
N THR A 101 16.35 23.67 7.15
CA THR A 101 17.34 24.44 6.41
C THR A 101 18.00 25.38 7.41
N SER A 102 19.03 24.89 8.10
CA SER A 102 20.05 25.76 8.67
C SER A 102 20.93 26.21 7.51
N ALA A 103 20.56 27.30 6.86
CA ALA A 103 21.47 28.01 5.96
C ALA A 103 22.56 28.65 6.83
N ARG A 104 23.74 28.03 6.88
CA ARG A 104 24.94 28.69 7.39
C ARG A 104 25.44 29.61 6.27
N SER A 105 25.03 30.88 6.31
CA SER A 105 25.63 31.91 5.48
C SER A 105 27.12 31.98 5.80
N THR A 106 27.96 31.66 4.83
CA THR A 106 29.38 32.01 4.85
C THR A 106 29.54 33.16 3.85
N PRO A 107 30.04 34.34 4.25
CA PRO A 107 30.28 35.42 3.30
C PRO A 107 31.48 35.07 2.39
N PRO A 108 31.51 35.56 1.13
CA PRO A 108 32.62 35.31 0.23
C PRO A 108 33.91 36.00 0.72
N PRO A 109 35.09 35.44 0.44
CA PRO A 109 36.37 36.07 0.77
C PRO A 109 36.57 37.35 -0.06
N ARG A 110 37.23 38.35 0.55
CA ARG A 110 37.70 39.58 -0.12
C ARG A 110 38.91 39.30 -1.00
#